data_AF-A0A0A3IGS1-F1
#
_entry.id   AF-A0A0A3IGS1-F1
#
_cell.length_a   1.000
_cell.length_b   1.000
_cell.length_c   1.000
_cell.angle_alpha   90.00
_cell.angle_beta   90.00
_cell.angle_gamma   90.00
#
_symmetry.space_group_name_H-M   'P 1'
#
loop_
_entity.id
_entity.type
_entity.pdbx_description
1 polymer ?
#
loop_
_entity_poly.entity_id
_entity_poly.type
_entity_poly.pdbx_seq_one_letter_code
_entity_poly.pdbx_strand_id
1 'polypeptide(L)' 'MKQMVKIIRKVDIEKQYEYILRLELDYELASLYAAMKDSNKAEMEKSKKRLKEIQGELEGLHAYA' A
#
# COMPACT_ATOMS: atom_id res chain seq x y z
N MET A 1 20.35 22.14 -16.45
CA MET A 1 20.28 20.68 -16.73
C MET A 1 20.44 19.77 -15.51
N LYS A 2 21.18 20.13 -14.43
CA LYS A 2 21.38 19.24 -13.26
C LYS A 2 20.14 18.99 -12.36
N GLN A 3 19.13 19.85 -12.38
CA GLN A 3 17.93 19.67 -11.54
C GLN A 3 16.92 18.68 -12.16
N MET A 4 16.83 18.62 -13.48
CA MET A 4 15.83 17.81 -14.20
C MET A 4 16.01 16.30 -13.96
N VAL A 5 17.27 15.83 -13.84
CA VAL A 5 17.60 14.42 -13.58
C VAL A 5 17.19 13.97 -12.16
N LYS A 6 17.13 14.88 -11.18
CA LYS A 6 16.67 14.56 -9.83
C LYS A 6 15.15 14.38 -9.77
N ILE A 7 14.41 15.15 -10.57
CA ILE A 7 12.95 15.08 -10.62
C ILE A 7 12.49 13.77 -11.26
N ILE A 8 13.12 13.36 -12.38
CA ILE A 8 12.79 12.09 -13.06
C ILE A 8 12.97 10.88 -12.11
N ARG A 9 14.09 10.84 -11.37
CA ARG A 9 14.33 9.77 -10.38
C ARG A 9 13.31 9.74 -9.25
N LYS A 10 12.80 10.90 -8.83
CA LYS A 10 11.84 10.98 -7.71
C LYS A 10 10.46 10.44 -8.12
N VAL A 11 10.02 10.74 -9.34
CA VAL A 11 8.77 10.23 -9.92
C VAL A 11 8.81 8.70 -10.11
N ASP A 12 9.95 8.14 -10.53
CA ASP A 12 10.10 6.69 -10.64
C ASP A 12 10.04 6.00 -9.28
N ILE A 13 10.63 6.59 -8.24
CA ILE A 13 10.58 6.06 -6.87
C ILE A 13 9.16 6.10 -6.31
N GLU A 14 8.41 7.17 -6.52
CA GLU A 14 7.01 7.28 -6.09
C GLU A 14 6.13 6.23 -6.77
N LYS A 15 6.32 5.99 -8.08
CA LYS A 15 5.61 4.91 -8.79
C LYS A 15 5.98 3.51 -8.30
N GLN A 16 7.26 3.27 -8.00
CA GLN A 16 7.68 1.98 -7.43
C GLN A 16 7.09 1.78 -6.03
N TYR A 17 7.03 2.83 -5.23
CA TYR A 17 6.43 2.80 -3.90
C TYR A 17 4.92 2.53 -3.97
N GLU A 18 4.19 3.20 -4.87
CA GLU A 18 2.77 2.91 -5.13
C GLU A 18 2.56 1.45 -5.54
N TYR A 19 3.42 0.92 -6.42
CA TYR A 19 3.34 -0.48 -6.84
C TYR A 19 3.57 -1.47 -5.68
N ILE A 20 4.53 -1.19 -4.80
CA ILE A 20 4.79 -2.00 -3.61
C ILE A 20 3.59 -1.96 -2.66
N LEU A 21 3.01 -0.79 -2.40
CA LEU A 21 1.82 -0.67 -1.56
C LEU A 21 0.62 -1.43 -2.12
N ARG A 22 0.44 -1.44 -3.45
CA ARG A 22 -0.60 -2.26 -4.10
C ARG A 22 -0.36 -3.76 -3.89
N LEU A 23 0.89 -4.22 -3.99
CA LEU A 23 1.22 -5.62 -3.69
C LEU A 23 0.98 -5.97 -2.22
N GLU A 24 1.33 -5.09 -1.29
CA GLU A 24 1.05 -5.27 0.13
C GLU A 24 -0.45 -5.30 0.42
N LEU A 25 -1.23 -4.44 -0.25
CA LEU A 25 -2.69 -4.43 -0.17
C LEU A 25 -3.28 -5.77 -0.63
N ASP A 26 -2.84 -6.29 -1.77
CA ASP A 26 -3.29 -7.59 -2.30
C ASP A 26 -2.95 -8.74 -1.35
N TYR A 27 -1.75 -8.73 -0.77
CA TYR A 27 -1.33 -9.71 0.23
C TYR A 27 -2.19 -9.66 1.49
N GLU A 28 -2.48 -8.46 2.00
CA GLU A 28 -3.26 -8.29 3.21
C GLU A 28 -4.75 -8.63 2.99
N LEU A 29 -5.29 -8.36 1.80
CA LEU A 29 -6.62 -8.83 1.40
C LEU A 29 -6.70 -10.35 1.35
N ALA A 30 -5.69 -11.03 0.81
CA ALA A 30 -5.62 -12.48 0.81
C ALA A 30 -5.55 -13.05 2.25
N SER A 31 -4.77 -12.39 3.12
CA SER A 31 -4.65 -12.75 4.53
C SER A 31 -5.98 -12.55 5.29
N LEU A 32 -6.68 -11.44 5.05
CA LEU A 32 -8.01 -11.19 5.59
C LEU A 32 -9.01 -12.25 5.12
N TYR A 33 -8.99 -12.63 3.84
CA TYR A 33 -9.86 -13.67 3.31
C TYR A 33 -9.63 -15.03 3.99
N ALA A 34 -8.37 -15.41 4.21
CA ALA A 34 -8.04 -16.61 4.97
C ALA A 34 -8.54 -16.53 6.42
N ALA A 35 -8.28 -15.41 7.10
CA ALA A 35 -8.76 -15.18 8.46
C ALA A 35 -10.29 -15.20 8.58
N MET A 36 -11.01 -14.71 7.56
CA MET A 36 -12.47 -14.78 7.46
C MET A 36 -12.96 -16.22 7.31
N LYS A 37 -12.27 -17.06 6.52
CA LYS A 37 -12.60 -18.49 6.42
C LYS A 37 -12.42 -19.21 7.75
N ASP A 38 -11.34 -18.90 8.46
CA ASP A 38 -11.01 -19.52 9.74
C ASP A 38 -11.77 -18.88 10.92
N SER A 39 -12.64 -17.90 10.66
CA SER A 39 -13.36 -17.11 11.67
C SER A 39 -12.45 -16.51 12.76
N ASN A 40 -11.18 -16.27 12.41
CA ASN A 40 -10.18 -15.75 13.33
C ASN A 40 -10.32 -14.23 13.45
N LYS A 41 -11.15 -13.79 14.39
CA LYS A 41 -11.44 -12.36 14.61
C LYS A 41 -10.20 -11.52 14.92
N ALA A 42 -9.20 -12.07 15.61
CA ALA A 42 -7.98 -11.33 15.94
C ALA A 42 -7.18 -11.00 14.67
N GLU A 43 -7.00 -11.99 13.79
CA GLU A 43 -6.27 -11.79 12.54
C GLU A 43 -7.09 -10.94 11.55
N MET A 44 -8.41 -11.06 11.55
CA MET A 44 -9.29 -10.19 10.77
C MET A 44 -9.14 -8.71 11.15
N GLU A 45 -9.16 -8.38 12.44
CA GLU A 45 -9.02 -6.99 12.89
C GLU A 45 -7.62 -6.45 12.63
N LYS A 46 -6.59 -7.28 12.81
CA LYS A 46 -5.21 -6.93 12.43
C LYS A 46 -5.09 -6.62 10.94
N SER A 47 -5.66 -7.47 10.09
CA SER A 47 -5.60 -7.30 8.64
C SER A 47 -6.35 -6.05 8.18
N LYS A 48 -7.55 -5.81 8.73
CA LYS A 48 -8.31 -4.58 8.46
C LYS A 48 -7.57 -3.31 8.89
N LYS A 49 -6.86 -3.35 10.03
CA LYS A 49 -6.07 -2.21 10.48
C LYS A 49 -4.93 -1.92 9.50
N ARG A 50 -4.21 -2.96 9.08
CA ARG A 50 -3.12 -2.84 8.10
C ARG A 50 -3.62 -2.34 6.74
N LEU A 51 -4.76 -2.84 6.26
CA LEU A 51 -5.40 -2.35 5.03
C LEU A 51 -5.74 -0.85 5.09
N LYS A 52 -6.22 -0.35 6.24
CA LYS A 52 -6.47 1.08 6.44
C LYS A 52 -5.19 1.92 6.42
N GLU A 53 -4.10 1.41 6.99
CA GLU A 53 -2.79 2.08 6.96
C GLU A 53 -2.30 2.19 5.50
N ILE A 54 -2.30 1.08 4.75
CA ILE A 54 -1.90 1.05 3.34
C ILE A 54 -2.78 1.97 2.47
N GLN A 55 -4.10 1.96 2.71
CA GLN A 55 -5.02 2.85 2.00
C GLN A 55 -4.71 4.33 2.28
N GLY A 56 -4.41 4.70 3.52
CA GLY A 56 -4.02 6.07 3.87
C GLY A 56 -2.70 6.49 3.21
N GLU A 57 -1.73 5.59 3.09
CA GLU A 57 -0.48 5.85 2.38
C GLU A 57 -0.70 6.03 0.87
N LEU A 58 -1.54 5.20 0.24
CA LEU A 58 -1.93 5.32 -1.16
C LEU A 58 -2.69 6.62 -1.44
N GLU A 59 -3.63 7.00 -0.57
CA GLU A 59 -4.34 8.27 -0.65
C GLU A 59 -3.38 9.46 -0.49
N GLY A 60 -2.39 9.35 0.40
CA GLY A 60 -1.34 10.35 0.58
C GLY A 60 -0.44 10.53 -0.65
N LEU A 61 -0.11 9.44 -1.35
CA LEU A 61 0.63 9.48 -2.62
C LEU A 61 -0.20 10.09 -3.75
N HIS A 62 -1.47 9.69 -3.87
CA HIS A 62 -2.37 10.22 -4.89
C HIS A 62 -2.75 11.69 -4.66
N ALA A 63 -2.80 12.17 -3.41
CA ALA A 63 -3.05 13.57 -3.09
C ALA A 63 -1.92 14.52 -3.54
N TYR A 64 -0.74 13.98 -3.85
CA TYR A 64 0.43 14.71 -4.34
C TYR A 64 0.66 14.57 -5.87
N ALA A 65 -0.14 13.75 -6.56
CA ALA A 65 -0.05 13.48 -8.00
C ALA A 65 -0.90 14.47 -8.83
#